data_AF-A0A4D6LMH4-F1
#
_entry.id   AF-A0A4D6LMH4-F1
#
_cell.length_a   1.000
_cell.length_b   1.000
_cell.length_c   1.000
_cell.angle_alpha   90.00
_cell.angle_beta   90.00
_cell.angle_gamma   90.00
#
_symmetry.space_group_name_H-M   'P 1'
#
loop_
_entity.id
_entity.type
_entity.pdbx_description
1 polymer ?
#
loop_
_entity_poly.entity_id
_entity_poly.type
_entity_poly.pdbx_seq_one_letter_code
_entity_poly.pdbx_strand_id
1 'polypeptide(L)'
;MAGTIGHKLMSDKRAKVDLDANTRIDVRCQVHQLAFSPHTDSKGIMDLVNFLAPKHVILVHGEKHKMASLKEKIHSEFGIQCYDPANNETICIPSTHNVNAEASHSFIRSCLSPNFTFQKCSSVDICNSSTIDKSLMPMLQVEDERVSEGVFVVEKGKKAKIVHKDELLLMLEEPKHEQ
;
A
#
# COMPACT_ATOMS: atom_id res chain seq x y z
N MET A 1 -20.82 16.23 -14.34
CA MET A 1 -19.87 16.44 -13.22
C MET A 1 -20.36 17.59 -12.36
N ALA A 2 -20.19 17.50 -11.04
CA ALA A 2 -20.52 18.60 -10.14
C ALA A 2 -19.71 19.86 -10.52
N GLY A 3 -20.35 21.03 -10.47
CA GLY A 3 -19.71 22.31 -10.78
C GLY A 3 -19.84 22.78 -12.23
N THR A 4 -20.32 21.95 -13.16
CA THR A 4 -20.56 22.40 -14.55
C THR A 4 -21.91 23.10 -14.67
N ILE A 5 -22.00 24.03 -15.63
CA ILE A 5 -23.24 24.72 -16.00
C ILE A 5 -24.33 23.69 -16.36
N GLY A 6 -23.97 22.61 -17.07
CA GLY A 6 -24.89 21.52 -17.40
C GLY A 6 -25.46 20.81 -16.17
N HIS A 7 -24.65 20.56 -15.13
CA HIS A 7 -25.17 19.97 -13.91
C HIS A 7 -26.09 20.95 -13.16
N LYS A 8 -25.76 22.24 -13.12
CA LYS A 8 -26.64 23.29 -12.56
C LYS A 8 -27.98 23.35 -13.28
N LEU A 9 -27.98 23.31 -14.62
CA LEU A 9 -29.20 23.29 -15.45
C LEU A 9 -30.11 22.09 -15.16
N MET A 10 -29.53 20.94 -14.82
CA MET A 10 -30.28 19.73 -14.49
C MET A 10 -30.80 19.74 -13.05
N SER A 11 -30.04 20.32 -12.11
CA SER A 11 -30.37 20.34 -10.68
C SER A 11 -31.32 21.48 -10.30
N ASP A 12 -31.04 22.69 -10.79
CA ASP A 12 -31.89 23.85 -10.59
C ASP A 12 -32.94 23.85 -11.70
N LYS A 13 -34.20 23.53 -11.38
CA LYS A 13 -35.38 23.78 -12.24
C LYS A 13 -35.61 25.29 -12.52
N ARG A 14 -34.60 26.12 -12.34
CA ARG A 14 -34.65 27.56 -12.51
C ARG A 14 -34.45 27.86 -13.98
N ALA A 15 -35.37 28.64 -14.53
CA ALA A 15 -35.27 29.16 -15.88
C ALA A 15 -34.11 30.15 -16.06
N LYS A 16 -33.21 30.37 -15.09
CA LYS A 16 -32.13 31.37 -15.19
C LYS A 16 -30.80 30.80 -14.77
N VAL A 17 -29.80 30.94 -15.64
CA VAL A 17 -28.44 30.47 -15.43
C VAL A 17 -27.47 31.62 -15.65
N ASP A 18 -26.61 31.84 -14.66
CA ASP A 18 -25.53 32.81 -14.70
C ASP A 18 -24.31 32.14 -15.36
N LEU A 19 -23.92 32.59 -16.56
CA LEU A 19 -22.72 32.12 -17.26
C LEU A 19 -21.47 32.82 -16.72
N ASP A 20 -21.57 34.14 -16.53
CA ASP A 20 -20.50 35.03 -16.05
C ASP A 20 -21.12 36.12 -15.15
N ALA A 21 -20.29 36.91 -14.47
CA ALA A 21 -20.73 37.99 -13.57
C ALA A 21 -21.71 38.98 -14.22
N ASN A 22 -21.62 39.16 -15.55
CA ASN A 22 -22.42 40.12 -16.31
C ASN A 22 -23.44 39.47 -17.25
N THR A 23 -23.46 38.14 -17.37
CA THR A 23 -24.26 37.45 -18.38
C THR A 23 -25.20 36.43 -17.74
N ARG A 24 -26.50 36.77 -17.73
CA ARG A 24 -27.58 35.90 -17.24
C ARG A 24 -28.47 35.47 -18.39
N ILE A 25 -28.69 34.16 -18.53
CA ILE A 25 -29.54 33.60 -19.59
C ILE A 25 -30.82 33.03 -18.99
N ASP A 26 -31.95 33.41 -19.59
CA ASP A 26 -33.27 32.86 -19.29
C ASP A 26 -33.55 31.62 -20.19
N VAL A 27 -33.39 30.43 -19.62
CA VAL A 27 -33.60 29.12 -20.24
C VAL A 27 -35.09 28.75 -20.18
N ARG A 28 -35.76 28.80 -21.34
CA ARG A 28 -37.18 28.46 -21.49
C ARG A 28 -37.44 27.11 -22.15
N CYS A 29 -36.38 26.41 -22.58
CA CYS A 29 -36.50 25.09 -23.17
C CYS A 29 -36.64 24.01 -22.09
N GLN A 30 -37.27 22.89 -22.45
CA GLN A 30 -37.33 21.72 -21.59
C GLN A 30 -36.00 20.99 -21.65
N VAL A 31 -35.39 20.79 -20.49
CA VAL A 31 -34.11 20.10 -20.35
C VAL A 31 -34.40 18.69 -19.86
N HIS A 32 -34.04 17.69 -20.67
CA HIS A 32 -34.14 16.28 -20.32
C HIS A 32 -32.75 15.65 -20.25
N GLN A 33 -32.46 14.97 -19.15
CA GLN A 33 -31.26 14.16 -19.03
C GLN A 33 -31.53 12.77 -19.61
N LEU A 34 -30.90 12.46 -20.73
CA LEU A 34 -30.87 11.10 -21.29
C LEU A 34 -29.53 10.46 -20.92
N ALA A 35 -29.57 9.30 -20.28
CA ALA A 35 -28.38 8.58 -19.85
C ALA A 35 -27.90 7.62 -20.94
N PHE A 36 -27.20 8.14 -21.94
CA PHE A 36 -26.44 7.31 -22.89
C PHE A 36 -25.00 7.21 -22.41
N SER A 37 -24.81 6.44 -21.33
CA SER A 37 -23.49 6.20 -20.77
C SER A 37 -22.99 4.84 -21.27
N PRO A 38 -21.86 4.77 -21.98
CA PRO A 38 -21.20 3.49 -22.27
C PRO A 38 -20.53 2.89 -21.02
N HIS A 39 -20.55 3.60 -19.89
CA HIS A 39 -20.03 3.07 -18.64
C HIS A 39 -20.90 1.93 -18.13
N THR A 40 -20.22 0.84 -17.75
CA THR A 40 -20.83 -0.34 -17.14
C THR A 40 -21.63 0.06 -15.91
N ASP A 41 -22.82 -0.49 -15.80
CA ASP A 41 -23.70 -0.32 -14.66
C ASP A 41 -23.20 -1.14 -13.45
N SER A 42 -23.77 -0.88 -12.27
CA SER A 42 -23.42 -1.64 -11.08
C SER A 42 -23.66 -3.13 -11.25
N LYS A 43 -24.69 -3.52 -12.02
CA LYS A 43 -24.99 -4.93 -12.27
C LYS A 43 -23.91 -5.58 -13.14
N GLY A 44 -23.51 -4.96 -14.24
CA GLY A 44 -22.43 -5.48 -15.08
C GLY A 44 -21.10 -5.60 -14.33
N ILE A 45 -20.79 -4.69 -13.40
CA ILE A 45 -19.60 -4.81 -12.55
C ILE A 45 -19.71 -6.01 -11.61
N MET A 46 -20.87 -6.22 -10.96
CA MET A 46 -21.08 -7.36 -10.06
C MET A 46 -21.02 -8.70 -10.83
N ASP A 47 -21.63 -8.76 -12.00
CA ASP A 47 -21.60 -9.93 -12.88
C ASP A 47 -20.15 -10.25 -13.31
N LEU A 48 -19.34 -9.22 -13.59
CA LEU A 48 -17.93 -9.39 -13.93
C LEU A 48 -17.10 -9.90 -12.74
N VAL A 49 -17.31 -9.36 -11.54
CA VAL A 49 -16.62 -9.83 -10.33
C VAL A 49 -16.97 -11.28 -10.03
N ASN A 50 -18.25 -11.65 -10.18
CA ASN A 50 -18.71 -13.02 -10.03
C ASN A 50 -18.06 -13.96 -11.05
N PHE A 51 -17.96 -13.53 -12.32
CA PHE A 51 -17.37 -14.33 -13.39
C PHE A 51 -15.86 -14.56 -13.20
N LEU A 52 -15.12 -13.53 -12.79
CA LEU A 52 -13.66 -13.61 -12.64
C LEU A 52 -13.21 -14.20 -11.29
N ALA A 53 -14.06 -14.16 -10.27
CA ALA A 53 -13.76 -14.60 -8.90
C ALA A 53 -12.35 -14.16 -8.40
N PRO A 54 -12.02 -12.84 -8.45
CA PRO A 54 -10.70 -12.37 -8.07
C PRO A 54 -10.47 -12.48 -6.55
N LYS A 55 -9.19 -12.58 -6.14
CA LYS A 55 -8.82 -12.59 -4.71
C LYS A 55 -8.96 -11.20 -4.05
N HIS A 56 -8.70 -10.15 -4.82
CA HIS A 56 -8.71 -8.76 -4.37
C HIS A 56 -9.29 -7.86 -5.46
N VAL A 57 -10.09 -6.88 -5.08
CA VAL A 57 -10.70 -5.89 -5.98
C VAL A 57 -10.28 -4.49 -5.53
N ILE A 58 -9.94 -3.61 -6.48
CA ILE A 58 -9.62 -2.21 -6.20
C ILE A 58 -10.53 -1.34 -7.06
N LEU A 59 -11.34 -0.52 -6.42
CA LEU A 59 -12.24 0.43 -7.08
C LEU A 59 -11.50 1.75 -7.28
N VAL A 60 -11.45 2.19 -8.53
CA VAL A 60 -10.83 3.46 -8.95
C VAL A 60 -11.76 4.21 -9.90
N HIS A 61 -11.47 5.49 -10.15
CA HIS A 61 -12.21 6.33 -11.10
C HIS A 61 -13.73 6.35 -10.88
N GLY A 62 -14.17 6.63 -9.65
CA GLY A 62 -15.58 6.80 -9.32
C GLY A 62 -15.82 7.90 -8.29
N GLU A 63 -17.08 8.27 -8.12
CA GLU A 63 -17.48 9.15 -7.02
C GLU A 63 -17.30 8.42 -5.68
N LYS A 64 -16.69 9.07 -4.69
CA LYS A 64 -16.35 8.48 -3.39
C LYS A 64 -17.52 7.73 -2.73
N HIS A 65 -18.70 8.35 -2.70
CA HIS A 65 -19.89 7.74 -2.10
C HIS A 65 -20.36 6.50 -2.85
N LYS A 66 -20.35 6.54 -4.19
CA LYS A 66 -20.76 5.40 -5.02
C LYS A 66 -19.77 4.24 -4.92
N MET A 67 -18.48 4.54 -4.85
CA MET A 67 -17.43 3.54 -4.65
C MET A 67 -17.56 2.86 -3.28
N ALA A 68 -17.78 3.63 -2.22
CA ALA A 68 -17.99 3.07 -0.88
C ALA A 68 -19.19 2.10 -0.83
N SER A 69 -20.33 2.49 -1.42
CA SER A 69 -21.50 1.60 -1.49
C SER A 69 -21.26 0.36 -2.35
N LEU A 70 -20.50 0.49 -3.45
CA LEU A 70 -20.17 -0.66 -4.31
C LEU A 70 -19.18 -1.62 -3.63
N LYS A 71 -18.20 -1.09 -2.90
CA LYS A 71 -17.26 -1.86 -2.07
C LYS A 71 -18.00 -2.71 -1.05
N GLU A 72 -18.94 -2.10 -0.32
CA GLU A 72 -19.75 -2.79 0.69
C GLU A 72 -20.59 -3.92 0.06
N LYS A 73 -21.19 -3.67 -1.12
CA LYS A 73 -21.93 -4.71 -1.86
C LYS A 73 -21.04 -5.87 -2.28
N ILE A 74 -19.88 -5.59 -2.89
CA ILE A 74 -18.94 -6.64 -3.33
C ILE A 74 -18.48 -7.48 -2.14
N HIS A 75 -18.18 -6.83 -1.02
CA HIS A 75 -17.76 -7.52 0.20
C HIS A 75 -18.88 -8.38 0.77
N SER A 76 -20.11 -7.87 0.81
CA SER A 76 -21.26 -8.58 1.39
C SER A 76 -21.74 -9.76 0.53
N GLU A 77 -21.73 -9.62 -0.80
CA GLU A 77 -22.24 -10.65 -1.72
C GLU A 77 -21.21 -11.73 -2.03
N PHE A 78 -19.93 -11.37 -2.19
CA PHE A 78 -18.89 -12.30 -2.63
C PHE A 78 -17.86 -12.65 -1.54
N GLY A 79 -17.82 -11.92 -0.42
CA GLY A 79 -16.81 -12.11 0.62
C GLY A 79 -15.39 -11.74 0.16
N ILE A 80 -15.24 -10.99 -0.93
CA ILE A 80 -13.93 -10.62 -1.50
C ILE A 80 -13.41 -9.35 -0.83
N GLN A 81 -12.09 -9.28 -0.63
CA GLN A 81 -11.43 -8.08 -0.13
C GLN A 81 -11.46 -6.99 -1.21
N CYS A 82 -12.18 -5.91 -0.94
CA CYS A 82 -12.36 -4.79 -1.85
C CYS A 82 -11.79 -3.51 -1.23
N TYR A 83 -11.08 -2.71 -2.03
CA TYR A 83 -10.42 -1.47 -1.61
C TYR A 83 -10.85 -0.28 -2.47
N ASP A 84 -10.89 0.90 -1.88
CA ASP A 84 -11.23 2.18 -2.53
C ASP A 84 -10.25 3.28 -2.09
N PRO A 85 -8.96 3.16 -2.47
CA PRO A 85 -7.91 4.04 -1.97
C PRO A 85 -8.12 5.50 -2.40
N ALA A 86 -7.76 6.42 -1.53
CA ALA A 86 -7.64 7.82 -1.88
C ALA A 86 -6.41 8.08 -2.77
N ASN A 87 -6.37 9.25 -3.41
CA ASN A 87 -5.17 9.68 -4.13
C ASN A 87 -3.98 9.70 -3.17
N ASN A 88 -2.84 9.14 -3.61
CA ASN A 88 -1.61 8.97 -2.84
C ASN A 88 -1.69 7.96 -1.68
N GLU A 89 -2.75 7.15 -1.61
CA GLU A 89 -2.82 6.03 -0.68
C GLU A 89 -2.14 4.78 -1.26
N THR A 90 -1.41 4.05 -0.42
CA THR A 90 -0.73 2.81 -0.80
C THR A 90 -1.46 1.62 -0.20
N ILE A 91 -1.77 0.62 -1.02
CA ILE A 91 -2.37 -0.65 -0.57
C ILE A 91 -1.32 -1.75 -0.66
N CYS A 92 -1.15 -2.49 0.43
CA CYS A 92 -0.34 -3.71 0.45
C CYS A 92 -1.23 -4.92 0.16
N ILE A 93 -0.95 -5.62 -0.95
CA ILE A 93 -1.62 -6.87 -1.30
C ILE A 93 -0.65 -8.03 -1.07
N PRO A 94 -0.95 -8.97 -0.16
CA PRO A 94 -0.08 -10.10 0.09
C PRO A 94 -0.02 -10.98 -1.16
N SER A 95 1.18 -11.22 -1.66
CA SER A 95 1.40 -12.13 -2.77
C SER A 95 1.52 -13.56 -2.25
N THR A 96 0.88 -14.50 -2.93
CA THR A 96 1.08 -15.94 -2.68
C THR A 96 2.27 -16.52 -3.47
N HIS A 97 2.99 -15.69 -4.23
CA HIS A 97 4.19 -16.14 -4.96
C HIS A 97 5.38 -16.24 -4.01
N ASN A 98 5.71 -17.48 -3.64
CA ASN A 98 6.98 -17.80 -3.02
C ASN A 98 8.04 -17.98 -4.12
N VAL A 99 9.10 -17.18 -4.06
CA VAL A 99 10.26 -17.34 -4.94
C VAL A 99 11.30 -18.15 -4.20
N ASN A 100 11.65 -19.32 -4.74
CA ASN A 100 12.77 -20.10 -4.22
C ASN A 100 14.07 -19.38 -4.59
N ALA A 101 14.76 -18.87 -3.59
CA ALA A 101 16.07 -18.25 -3.72
C ALA A 101 17.17 -19.18 -3.20
N GLU A 102 18.27 -19.28 -3.92
CA GLU A 102 19.47 -19.98 -3.45
C GLU A 102 20.31 -19.03 -2.59
N ALA A 103 20.78 -19.49 -1.44
CA ALA A 103 21.60 -18.68 -0.55
C ALA A 103 23.06 -19.13 -0.64
N SER A 104 23.99 -18.17 -0.69
CA SER A 104 25.41 -18.49 -0.66
C SER A 104 25.82 -19.07 0.68
N HIS A 105 26.86 -19.92 0.68
CA HIS A 105 27.39 -20.51 1.91
C HIS A 105 27.86 -19.46 2.91
N SER A 106 28.48 -18.37 2.44
CA SER A 106 28.95 -17.30 3.32
C SER A 106 27.78 -16.50 3.91
N PHE A 107 26.70 -16.28 3.16
CA PHE A 107 25.48 -15.68 3.68
C PHE A 107 24.88 -16.56 4.79
N ILE A 108 24.70 -17.86 4.54
CA ILE A 108 24.17 -18.80 5.55
C ILE A 108 25.05 -18.81 6.80
N ARG A 109 26.38 -18.83 6.64
CA ARG A 109 27.32 -18.79 7.77
C ARG A 109 27.21 -17.50 8.58
N SER A 110 27.01 -16.36 7.91
CA SER A 110 26.79 -15.05 8.56
C SER A 110 25.48 -15.02 9.35
N CYS A 111 24.41 -15.66 8.84
CA CYS A 111 23.16 -15.80 9.58
C CYS A 111 23.26 -16.69 10.84
N LEU A 112 24.27 -17.58 10.88
CA LEU A 112 24.48 -18.50 11.99
C LEU A 112 25.33 -17.91 13.12
N SER A 113 26.00 -16.77 12.91
CA SER A 113 26.70 -16.05 13.97
C SER A 113 25.74 -15.19 14.79
N PRO A 114 25.60 -15.43 16.11
CA PRO A 114 24.75 -14.59 16.94
C PRO A 114 25.39 -13.22 17.13
N ASN A 115 24.70 -12.17 16.68
CA ASN A 115 25.05 -10.78 16.99
C ASN A 115 24.29 -10.36 18.24
N PHE A 116 24.82 -10.71 19.40
CA PHE A 116 24.26 -10.26 20.68
C PHE A 116 24.58 -8.78 20.87
N THR A 117 23.54 -7.94 20.93
CA THR A 117 23.67 -6.56 21.39
C THR A 117 23.67 -6.56 22.91
N PHE A 118 24.79 -6.10 23.47
CA PHE A 118 24.97 -6.00 24.91
C PHE A 118 24.70 -4.56 25.35
N GLN A 119 23.54 -4.31 25.96
CA GLN A 119 23.22 -2.99 26.47
C GLN A 119 23.58 -2.91 27.96
N LYS A 120 24.40 -1.92 28.32
CA LYS A 120 24.73 -1.62 29.72
C LYS A 120 23.70 -0.62 30.26
N CYS A 121 22.81 -1.07 31.14
CA CYS A 121 21.89 -0.17 31.83
C CYS A 121 22.68 0.74 32.79
N SER A 122 22.90 2.00 32.44
CA SER A 122 23.24 3.03 33.43
C SER A 122 21.93 3.46 34.10
N SER A 123 21.72 3.06 35.35
CA SER A 123 20.58 3.47 36.17
C SER A 123 20.60 4.99 36.36
N VAL A 124 19.94 5.72 35.48
CA VAL A 124 19.49 7.09 35.73
C VAL A 124 18.05 7.19 35.22
N ASP A 125 17.16 6.42 35.82
CA ASP A 125 15.74 6.75 35.82
C ASP A 125 15.19 6.58 37.23
N ILE A 126 14.52 7.63 37.68
CA ILE A 126 14.06 7.90 39.03
C ILE A 126 13.10 6.82 39.50
N CYS A 127 13.49 6.07 40.54
CA CYS A 127 12.57 5.27 41.34
C CYS A 127 12.51 5.83 42.78
N ASN A 128 11.42 6.53 43.09
CA ASN A 128 11.04 6.81 44.47
C ASN A 128 10.53 5.52 45.11
N SER A 129 11.42 4.74 45.72
CA SER A 129 11.04 3.83 46.79
C SER A 129 12.25 3.51 47.67
N SER A 130 12.10 3.84 48.95
CA SER A 130 13.03 3.61 50.04
C SER A 130 13.33 2.12 50.25
N THR A 131 14.61 1.70 50.17
CA THR A 131 15.43 1.11 51.26
C THR A 131 16.75 0.59 50.68
N ILE A 132 17.84 0.87 51.38
CA ILE A 132 19.24 0.53 51.06
C ILE A 132 19.47 -0.98 51.31
N ASP A 133 20.09 -1.74 50.38
CA ASP A 133 21.40 -2.41 50.58
C ASP A 133 21.79 -3.37 49.42
N LYS A 134 23.11 -3.36 49.13
CA LYS A 134 24.00 -4.33 48.44
C LYS A 134 23.80 -4.74 46.96
N SER A 135 24.85 -4.41 46.21
CA SER A 135 25.30 -4.99 44.93
C SER A 135 24.62 -4.49 43.65
N LEU A 136 24.96 -3.27 43.24
CA LEU A 136 24.78 -2.81 41.85
C LEU A 136 25.76 -3.56 40.93
N MET A 137 25.47 -4.82 40.63
CA MET A 137 26.05 -5.48 39.46
C MET A 137 25.37 -4.88 38.23
N PRO A 138 26.11 -4.40 37.21
CA PRO A 138 25.49 -3.98 35.97
C PRO A 138 24.78 -5.18 35.35
N MET A 139 23.45 -5.19 35.37
CA MET A 139 22.66 -6.19 34.65
C MET A 139 22.89 -5.97 33.17
N LEU A 140 23.60 -6.92 32.56
CA LEU A 140 23.87 -6.94 31.13
C LEU A 140 22.59 -7.47 30.46
N GLN A 141 21.82 -6.58 29.84
CA GLN A 141 20.69 -7.02 29.01
C GLN A 141 21.25 -7.49 27.67
N VAL A 142 20.91 -8.74 27.32
CA VAL A 142 21.24 -9.37 26.05
C VAL A 142 19.96 -9.44 25.25
N GLU A 143 19.85 -8.64 24.20
CA GLU A 143 18.76 -8.74 23.23
C GLU A 143 19.22 -9.55 22.02
N ASP A 144 18.37 -10.48 21.58
CA ASP A 144 18.61 -11.33 20.40
C ASP A 144 17.94 -10.72 19.17
N GLU A 145 18.47 -9.60 18.68
CA GLU A 145 18.03 -8.99 17.41
C GLU A 145 18.80 -9.58 16.23
N ARG A 146 18.53 -10.84 15.90
CA ARG A 146 19.14 -11.49 14.72
C ARG A 146 18.69 -10.83 13.43
N VAL A 147 19.43 -9.82 12.99
CA VAL A 147 19.29 -9.20 11.67
C VAL A 147 20.43 -9.71 10.78
N SER A 148 20.09 -10.34 9.67
CA SER A 148 21.06 -10.79 8.66
C SER A 148 20.95 -9.90 7.44
N GLU A 149 22.05 -9.25 7.06
CA GLU A 149 22.10 -8.37 5.90
C GLU A 149 22.76 -9.09 4.72
N GLY A 150 22.15 -8.98 3.54
CA GLY A 150 22.66 -9.57 2.31
C GLY A 150 22.14 -8.84 1.08
N VAL A 151 22.67 -9.21 -0.07
CA VAL A 151 22.25 -8.65 -1.37
C VAL A 151 21.43 -9.69 -2.11
N PHE A 152 20.24 -9.30 -2.56
CA PHE A 152 19.37 -10.14 -3.37
C PHE A 152 19.63 -9.87 -4.86
N VAL A 153 20.13 -10.88 -5.56
CA VAL A 153 20.49 -10.81 -6.98
C VAL A 153 19.46 -11.59 -7.80
N VAL A 154 18.85 -10.90 -8.77
CA VAL A 154 17.88 -11.47 -9.70
C VAL A 154 18.36 -11.23 -11.12
N GLU A 155 18.85 -12.28 -11.77
CA GLU A 155 19.26 -12.23 -13.18
C GLU A 155 18.20 -12.87 -14.08
N LYS A 156 18.00 -12.28 -15.27
CA LYS A 156 17.00 -12.74 -16.24
C LYS A 156 17.35 -14.15 -16.73
N GLY A 157 16.52 -15.14 -16.36
CA GLY A 157 16.68 -16.54 -16.76
C GLY A 157 17.51 -17.41 -15.80
N LYS A 158 18.01 -16.85 -14.69
CA LYS A 158 18.66 -17.62 -13.61
C LYS A 158 17.79 -17.59 -12.35
N LYS A 159 18.00 -18.55 -11.44
CA LYS A 159 17.34 -18.56 -10.13
C LYS A 159 17.80 -17.36 -9.30
N ALA A 160 16.89 -16.78 -8.53
CA ALA A 160 17.22 -15.71 -7.61
C ALA A 160 18.24 -16.19 -6.56
N LYS A 161 19.20 -15.34 -6.21
CA LYS A 161 20.27 -15.66 -5.25
C LYS A 161 20.38 -14.62 -4.14
N ILE A 162 20.61 -15.06 -2.92
CA ILE A 162 20.98 -14.21 -1.79
C ILE A 162 22.46 -14.42 -1.51
N VAL A 163 23.23 -13.35 -1.54
CA VAL A 163 24.70 -13.38 -1.38
C VAL A 163 25.14 -12.41 -0.28
N HIS A 164 26.27 -12.74 0.35
CA HIS A 164 26.90 -11.82 1.30
C HIS A 164 27.46 -10.60 0.56
N LYS A 165 27.54 -9.44 1.23
CA LYS A 165 28.01 -8.18 0.62
C LYS A 165 29.39 -8.31 -0.05
N ASP A 166 30.27 -9.12 0.53
CA ASP A 166 31.64 -9.33 0.04
C ASP A 166 31.72 -10.24 -1.19
N GLU A 167 30.75 -11.13 -1.39
CA GLU A 167 30.72 -12.06 -2.52
C GLU A 167 30.11 -11.44 -3.77
N LEU A 168 29.36 -10.34 -3.62
CA LEU A 168 28.73 -9.64 -4.73
C LEU A 168 29.75 -9.22 -5.80
N LEU A 169 30.90 -8.70 -5.36
CA LEU A 169 31.99 -8.27 -6.24
C LEU A 169 32.65 -9.42 -7.00
N LEU A 170 32.72 -10.60 -6.38
CA LEU A 170 33.26 -11.81 -7.02
C LEU A 170 32.26 -12.39 -8.03
N MET A 171 30.96 -12.21 -7.82
CA MET A 171 29.92 -12.69 -8.72
C MET A 171 29.64 -11.76 -9.90
N LEU A 172 29.85 -10.45 -9.75
CA LEU A 172 29.51 -9.47 -10.78
C LEU A 172 30.59 -9.30 -11.86
N GLU A 173 31.79 -9.86 -11.71
CA GLU A 173 32.94 -9.76 -12.65
C GLU A 173 33.28 -8.32 -13.16
N GLU A 174 32.70 -7.29 -12.55
CA GLU A 174 32.86 -5.89 -12.95
C GLU A 174 33.85 -5.19 -12.00
N PRO A 175 34.87 -4.49 -12.52
CA PRO A 175 35.76 -3.70 -11.68
C PRO A 175 34.99 -2.55 -11.02
N LYS A 176 35.29 -2.25 -9.76
CA LYS A 176 34.76 -1.07 -9.06
C LYS A 176 34.95 0.16 -9.95
N HIS A 177 33.85 0.85 -10.27
CA HIS A 177 33.93 2.16 -10.89
C HIS A 177 34.33 3.16 -9.81
N GLU A 178 35.62 3.49 -9.72
CA GLU A 178 36.09 4.63 -8.93
C GLU A 178 35.65 5.92 -9.65
N GLN A 179 34.96 6.79 -8.91
CA GLN A 179 34.57 8.14 -9.35
C GLN A 179 35.77 9.08 -9.40
#